data_AF-A0A2C1K063-F1
#
_entry.id   AF-A0A2C1K063-F1
#
_cell.length_a   1.000
_cell.length_b   1.000
_cell.length_c   1.000
_cell.angle_alpha   90.00
_cell.angle_beta   90.00
_cell.angle_gamma   90.00
#
_symmetry.space_group_name_H-M   'P 1'
#
loop_
_entity.id
_entity.type
_entity.pdbx_description
1 polymer ?
#
loop_
_entity_poly.entity_id
_entity_poly.type
_entity_poly.pdbx_seq_one_letter_code
_entity_poly.pdbx_strand_id
1 'polypeptide(L)' 'MMRIGMMLNMLIWIVLLGFAIYGFILLIMKPFEYKTNSALTILKERFARGEIDVEEYKQRKSLLKEQ' A
#
# COMPACT_ATOMS: atom_id res chain seq x y z
N MET A 1 25.01 -31.07 -26.60
CA MET A 1 24.03 -31.14 -25.49
C MET A 1 24.41 -30.31 -24.26
N MET A 2 25.70 -30.03 -23.99
CA MET A 2 26.13 -29.27 -22.79
C MET A 2 25.86 -27.74 -22.82
N ARG A 3 25.81 -27.12 -24.00
CA ARG A 3 25.57 -25.66 -24.12
C ARG A 3 24.16 -25.21 -23.73
N ILE A 4 23.16 -26.05 -23.96
CA ILE A 4 21.75 -25.74 -23.68
C ILE A 4 21.49 -25.71 -22.18
N GLY A 5 22.11 -26.61 -21.41
CA GLY A 5 21.97 -26.65 -19.95
C GLY A 5 22.52 -25.40 -19.26
N MET A 6 23.66 -24.87 -19.72
CA MET A 6 24.22 -23.62 -19.17
C MET A 6 23.35 -22.41 -19.52
N MET A 7 22.81 -22.36 -20.74
CA MET A 7 21.96 -21.26 -21.18
C MET A 7 20.62 -21.23 -20.45
N LEU A 8 20.00 -22.40 -20.21
CA LEU A 8 18.78 -22.50 -19.40
C LEU A 8 19.01 -22.09 -17.95
N ASN A 9 20.11 -22.53 -17.33
CA ASN A 9 20.42 -22.17 -15.95
C ASN A 9 20.55 -20.65 -15.81
N MET A 10 21.28 -20.00 -16.73
CA MET A 10 21.42 -18.54 -16.75
C MET A 10 20.07 -17.82 -16.88
N LEU A 11 19.17 -18.31 -17.74
CA LEU A 11 17.83 -17.75 -17.89
C LEU A 11 17.00 -17.89 -16.60
N ILE A 12 17.07 -19.03 -15.93
CA ILE A 12 16.38 -19.24 -14.65
C ILE A 12 16.86 -18.23 -13.61
N TRP A 13 18.17 -18.01 -13.49
CA TRP A 13 18.72 -17.01 -12.56
C TRP A 13 18.28 -15.58 -12.88
N ILE A 14 18.23 -15.21 -14.15
CA ILE A 14 17.75 -13.88 -14.58
C ILE A 14 16.27 -13.69 -14.21
N VAL A 15 15.43 -14.69 -14.47
CA VAL A 15 14.00 -14.65 -14.13
C VAL A 15 13.81 -14.60 -12.61
N LEU A 16 14.54 -15.41 -11.86
CA LEU A 16 14.44 -15.50 -10.41
C LEU A 16 14.89 -14.19 -9.75
N LEU A 17 15.98 -13.58 -10.23
CA LEU A 17 16.46 -12.28 -9.76
C LEU A 17 15.47 -11.16 -10.13
N GLY A 18 14.93 -11.18 -11.35
CA GLY A 18 13.90 -10.22 -11.78
C GLY A 18 12.63 -10.32 -10.93
N PHE A 19 12.19 -11.54 -10.61
CA PHE A 19 11.02 -11.77 -9.76
C PHE A 19 11.26 -11.35 -8.31
N ALA A 20 12.47 -11.58 -7.79
CA ALA A 20 12.87 -11.12 -6.47
C ALA A 20 12.83 -9.59 -6.38
N ILE A 21 13.42 -8.88 -7.35
CA ILE A 21 13.39 -7.42 -7.42
C ILE A 21 11.95 -6.92 -7.59
N TYR A 22 11.18 -7.50 -8.50
CA TYR A 22 9.79 -7.13 -8.73
C TYR A 22 8.93 -7.31 -7.47
N GLY A 23 9.09 -8.43 -6.76
CA GLY A 23 8.41 -8.68 -5.49
C GLY A 23 8.83 -7.68 -4.41
N PHE A 24 10.12 -7.33 -4.33
CA PHE A 24 10.63 -6.34 -3.39
C PHE A 24 10.08 -4.94 -3.68
N ILE A 25 10.06 -4.55 -4.96
CA ILE A 25 9.46 -3.30 -5.43
C ILE A 25 7.97 -3.30 -5.09
N LEU A 26 7.23 -4.38 -5.35
CA LEU A 26 5.80 -4.46 -5.03
C LEU A 26 5.55 -4.41 -3.51
N LEU A 27 6.42 -4.98 -2.69
CA LEU A 27 6.31 -4.95 -1.23
C LEU A 27 6.60 -3.57 -0.63
N ILE A 28 7.53 -2.82 -1.25
CA ILE A 28 7.87 -1.43 -0.86
C ILE A 28 6.90 -0.42 -1.48
N MET A 29 6.45 -0.65 -2.72
CA MET A 29 5.48 0.17 -3.45
C MET A 29 4.05 -0.14 -3.06
N LYS A 30 3.78 -1.20 -2.27
CA LYS A 30 2.50 -1.32 -1.56
C LYS A 30 2.45 -0.06 -0.73
N PRO A 31 1.64 0.94 -1.14
CA PRO A 31 1.76 2.25 -0.57
C PRO A 31 1.44 2.00 0.90
N PHE A 32 2.40 2.34 1.77
CA PHE A 32 2.04 2.91 3.05
C PHE A 32 0.94 3.90 2.69
N GLU A 33 -0.32 3.51 2.89
CA GLU A 33 -1.45 4.39 2.67
C GLU A 33 -1.14 5.61 3.51
N TYR A 34 -0.71 6.63 2.79
CA TYR A 34 -0.04 7.77 3.36
C TYR A 34 -1.02 8.36 4.37
N LYS A 35 -0.46 8.74 5.53
CA LYS A 35 -1.12 9.19 6.77
C LYS A 35 -2.30 10.18 6.63
N THR A 36 -2.64 10.65 5.45
CA THR A 36 -3.85 11.43 5.12
C THR A 36 -5.14 10.75 5.57
N ASN A 37 -5.22 9.41 5.49
CA ASN A 37 -6.38 8.70 6.04
C ASN A 37 -6.36 8.55 7.56
N SER A 38 -5.28 8.87 8.28
CA SER A 38 -5.22 8.69 9.74
C SER A 38 -6.26 9.57 10.44
N ALA A 39 -6.32 10.86 10.11
CA ALA A 39 -7.28 11.78 10.72
C ALA A 39 -8.73 11.42 10.36
N LEU A 40 -9.01 11.10 9.09
CA LEU A 40 -10.34 10.68 8.64
C LEU A 40 -10.76 9.32 9.24
N THR A 41 -9.82 8.39 9.42
CA THR A 41 -10.07 7.08 10.03
C THR A 41 -10.38 7.22 11.52
N ILE A 42 -9.61 8.03 12.24
CA ILE A 42 -9.87 8.35 13.65
C ILE A 42 -11.23 9.04 13.80
N LEU A 43 -11.54 9.99 12.91
CA LEU A 43 -12.83 10.68 12.92
C LEU A 43 -13.99 9.71 12.68
N LYS A 44 -13.84 8.77 11.74
CA LYS A 44 -14.83 7.73 11.45
C LYS A 44 -15.00 6.74 12.61
N GLU A 45 -13.91 6.37 13.28
CA GLU A 45 -13.93 5.48 14.44
C GLU A 45 -14.67 6.11 15.62
N ARG A 46 -14.40 7.39 15.92
CA ARG A 46 -15.11 8.14 16.97
C ARG A 46 -16.61 8.28 16.68
N PHE A 47 -16.97 8.52 15.41
CA PHE A 47 -18.38 8.56 15.00
C PHE A 47 -19.05 7.18 15.17
N ALA A 48 -18.37 6.10 14.79
CA ALA A 48 -18.88 4.73 14.97
C ALA A 48 -19.03 4.33 16.45
N ARG A 49 -18.19 4.88 17.32
CA ARG A 49 -18.29 4.73 18.79
C ARG A 49 -19.36 5.63 19.42
N GLY A 50 -19.95 6.57 18.67
CA GLY A 50 -20.89 7.55 19.18
C GLY A 50 -20.26 8.64 20.06
N GLU A 51 -18.93 8.81 19.99
CA GLU A 51 -18.20 9.84 20.74
C GLU A 51 -18.40 11.24 20.14
N ILE A 52 -18.85 11.32 18.88
CA ILE A 52 -19.15 12.56 18.16
C ILE A 52 -20.47 12.44 17.41
N ASP A 53 -21.18 13.55 17.29
CA ASP A 53 -22.45 13.63 16.56
C ASP A 53 -22.25 13.73 15.03
N VAL A 54 -23.31 13.49 14.26
CA VAL A 54 -23.33 13.59 12.80
C VAL A 54 -22.96 14.99 12.30
N GLU A 55 -23.34 16.06 13.01
CA GLU A 55 -22.96 17.43 12.63
C GLU A 55 -21.45 17.64 12.78
N GLU A 56 -20.90 17.22 13.91
CA GLU A 56 -19.49 17.36 14.23
C GLU A 56 -18.61 16.53 13.28
N TYR A 57 -19.06 15.32 12.94
CA TYR A 57 -18.42 14.48 11.93
C TYR A 57 -18.39 15.15 10.56
N LYS A 58 -19.50 15.74 10.10
CA LYS A 58 -19.58 16.41 8.80
C LYS A 58 -18.65 17.62 8.72
N GLN A 59 -18.65 18.46 9.76
CA GLN A 59 -17.81 19.67 9.81
C GLN A 59 -16.32 19.33 9.81
N ARG A 60 -15.88 18.37 10.63
CA ARG A 60 -14.47 17.96 10.68
C ARG A 60 -14.05 17.24 9.39
N LYS A 61 -14.95 16.47 8.77
CA LYS A 61 -14.69 15.79 7.50
C LYS A 61 -14.52 16.77 6.33
N SER A 62 -15.26 17.88 6.29
CA SER A 62 -15.07 18.90 5.25
C SER A 62 -13.73 19.62 5.42
N LEU A 63 -13.37 19.99 6.66
CA LEU A 63 -12.09 20.63 6.96
C LEU A 63 -10.88 19.76 6.61
N LEU A 64 -10.97 18.45 6.82
CA LEU A 64 -9.90 17.48 6.50
C LEU A 64 -9.78 17.14 5.01
N LYS A 65 -10.81 17.42 4.20
CA LYS A 65 -10.79 17.18 2.74
C LYS A 65 -10.26 18.37 1.94
N GLU A 66 -10.17 19.54 2.56
CA GLU A 66 -9.80 20.81 1.93
C GLU A 66 -8.32 21.19 2.18
N GLN A 67 -7.54 20.27 2.75
CA GLN A 67 -6.08 20.33 2.93
C GLN A 67 -5.38 19.51 1.83
#